data_AF-A0A445L6H4-F1
#
_entry.id   AF-A0A445L6H4-F1
#
_cell.length_a   1.000
_cell.length_b   1.000
_cell.length_c   1.000
_cell.angle_alpha   90.00
_cell.angle_beta   90.00
_cell.angle_gamma   90.00
#
_symmetry.space_group_name_H-M   'P 1'
#
loop_
_entity.id
_entity.type
_entity.pdbx_description
1 polymer ?
#
loop_
_entity_poly.entity_id
_entity_poly.type
_entity_poly.pdbx_seq_one_letter_code
_entity_poly.pdbx_strand_id
1 'polypeptide(L)'
;MEYIGRHHRQEAAEDNQCGSSLVKHIRALLSLIAKWVGRGNLEIGSLREVGVKSSLPATTSTERLEILDDNHHKLSVKIIGSDHRLRVRNL
;
A
#
# COMPACT_ATOMS: atom_id res chain seq x y z
N MET A 1 4.30 20.35 0.94
CA MET A 1 5.00 19.51 -0.06
C MET A 1 6.17 18.73 0.53
N GLU A 2 6.88 19.27 1.52
CA GLU A 2 8.08 18.65 2.12
C GLU A 2 7.84 17.27 2.77
N TYR A 3 6.66 17.02 3.36
CA TYR A 3 6.31 15.71 3.92
C TYR A 3 6.20 14.61 2.85
N ILE A 4 5.59 14.94 1.70
CA ILE A 4 5.43 14.01 0.58
C ILE A 4 6.80 13.64 0.00
N GLY A 5 7.66 14.64 -0.23
CA GLY A 5 9.00 14.42 -0.77
C GLY A 5 9.90 13.56 0.14
N ARG A 6 9.71 13.61 1.46
CA ARG A 6 10.49 12.81 2.43
C ARG A 6 10.02 11.36 2.58
N HIS A 7 8.74 11.08 2.34
CA HIS A 7 8.14 9.77 2.66
C HIS A 7 7.52 9.03 1.48
N HIS A 8 7.35 9.68 0.33
CA HIS A 8 6.77 9.09 -0.88
C HIS A 8 7.74 9.12 -2.08
N ARG A 9 9.02 9.42 -1.83
CA ARG A 9 10.06 9.29 -2.85
C ARG A 9 10.48 7.83 -2.94
N GLN A 10 9.95 7.12 -3.93
CA GLN A 10 10.50 5.84 -4.36
C GLN A 10 11.72 6.12 -5.26
N GLU A 11 12.87 5.53 -4.93
CA GLU A 11 13.97 5.45 -5.88
C GLU A 11 13.64 4.36 -6.90
N ALA A 12 13.50 4.75 -8.16
CA ALA A 12 13.39 3.80 -9.25
C ALA A 12 14.76 3.12 -9.39
N ALA A 13 14.85 1.85 -9.00
CA ALA A 13 16.10 1.09 -9.13
C ALA A 13 16.43 0.80 -10.61
N GLU A 14 15.44 0.87 -11.50
CA GLU A 14 15.55 0.63 -12.94
C GLU A 14 14.65 1.59 -13.73
N ASP A 15 14.98 1.82 -15.01
CA ASP A 15 14.24 2.70 -15.94
C ASP A 15 12.79 2.25 -16.24
N ASN A 16 12.39 1.06 -15.77
CA ASN A 16 11.05 0.49 -16.00
C ASN A 16 10.10 0.65 -14.80
N GLN A 17 10.49 1.41 -13.78
CA GLN A 17 9.67 1.66 -12.60
C GLN A 17 8.99 3.03 -12.66
N CYS A 18 7.76 3.11 -12.16
CA CYS A 18 6.98 4.34 -12.08
C CYS A 18 6.52 4.59 -10.65
N GLY A 19 6.58 5.85 -10.20
CA GLY A 19 6.05 6.30 -8.92
C GLY A 19 5.01 7.40 -9.11
N SER A 20 3.98 7.43 -8.26
CA SER A 20 3.01 8.52 -8.22
C SER A 20 2.65 8.85 -6.77
N SER A 21 2.17 10.06 -6.51
CA SER A 21 1.70 10.50 -5.20
C SER A 21 0.36 11.19 -5.35
N LEU A 22 -0.63 10.74 -4.57
CA LEU A 22 -1.98 11.28 -4.57
C LEU A 22 -2.32 11.79 -3.17
N VAL A 23 -2.90 12.98 -3.09
CA VAL A 23 -3.33 13.60 -1.83
C VAL A 23 -4.85 13.70 -1.83
N LYS A 24 -5.49 13.17 -0.78
CA LYS A 24 -6.92 13.29 -0.56
C LYS A 24 -7.19 13.83 0.84
N HIS A 25 -7.98 14.90 0.92
CA HIS A 25 -8.52 15.36 2.19
C HIS A 25 -9.68 14.44 2.62
N ILE A 26 -9.56 13.81 3.79
CA ILE A 26 -10.56 12.89 4.36
C ILE A 26 -11.05 13.48 5.67
N ARG A 27 -12.38 13.55 5.85
CA ARG A 27 -13.02 13.93 7.12
C ARG A 27 -13.42 12.66 7.88
N ALA A 28 -12.47 12.08 8.60
CA ALA A 28 -12.68 10.95 9.50
C ALA A 28 -11.60 10.97 10.60
N LEU A 29 -11.86 10.33 11.73
CA LEU A 29 -10.82 10.11 12.73
C LEU A 29 -9.75 9.18 12.16
N LEU A 30 -8.50 9.49 12.45
CA LEU A 30 -7.35 8.78 11.89
C LEU A 30 -7.31 7.29 12.30
N SER A 31 -7.80 7.01 13.51
CA SER A 31 -7.97 5.64 14.03
C SER A 31 -8.94 4.78 13.22
N LEU A 32 -9.94 5.38 12.56
CA LEU A 32 -10.86 4.65 11.69
C LEU A 32 -10.18 4.21 10.39
N ILE A 33 -9.25 5.01 9.84
CA ILE A 33 -8.55 4.69 8.59
C ILE A 33 -7.55 3.55 8.82
N ALA A 34 -6.82 3.56 9.93
CA ALA A 34 -5.89 2.49 10.29
C ALA A 34 -6.61 1.15 10.53
N LYS A 35 -7.77 1.18 11.22
CA LYS A 35 -8.55 -0.02 11.54
C LYS A 35 -9.17 -0.70 10.31
N TRP A 36 -9.41 0.03 9.22
CA TRP A 36 -9.97 -0.54 7.98
C TRP A 36 -8.98 -1.44 7.23
N VAL A 37 -7.69 -1.35 7.54
CA VAL A 37 -6.60 -2.03 6.82
C VAL A 37 -6.38 -3.46 7.33
N GLY A 38 -6.99 -3.85 8.46
CA GLY A 38 -7.09 -5.28 8.79
C GLY A 38 -7.97 -5.57 10.00
N ARG A 39 -8.77 -6.64 9.89
CA ARG A 39 -9.34 -7.33 11.06
C ARG A 39 -8.27 -8.31 11.58
N GLY A 40 -7.67 -8.03 12.73
CA GLY A 40 -6.71 -8.93 13.38
C GLY A 40 -5.57 -8.19 14.09
N ASN A 41 -4.62 -8.94 14.67
CA ASN A 41 -3.38 -8.39 15.22
C ASN A 41 -2.50 -7.94 14.05
N LEU A 42 -2.42 -6.63 13.81
CA LEU A 42 -1.68 -6.08 12.66
C LEU A 42 -0.20 -5.93 13.04
N GLU A 43 0.63 -6.88 12.60
CA GLU A 43 2.08 -6.85 12.83
C GLU A 43 2.83 -6.64 11.51
N ILE A 44 3.97 -5.94 11.54
CA ILE A 44 4.81 -5.77 10.35
C ILE A 44 5.15 -7.15 9.76
N GLY A 45 4.97 -7.31 8.45
CA GLY A 45 5.09 -8.58 7.74
C GLY A 45 3.78 -9.35 7.57
N SER A 46 2.69 -8.95 8.24
CA SER A 46 1.36 -9.56 8.06
C SER A 46 0.93 -9.53 6.60
N LEU A 47 0.32 -10.63 6.15
CA LEU A 47 -0.20 -10.79 4.80
C LEU A 47 -1.73 -10.70 4.76
N ARG A 48 -2.27 -10.18 3.67
CA ARG A 48 -3.70 -10.24 3.36
C ARG A 48 -3.93 -10.51 1.87
N GLU A 49 -5.04 -11.17 1.58
CA GLU A 49 -5.56 -11.30 0.22
C GLU A 49 -6.71 -10.31 0.03
N VAL A 50 -6.61 -9.47 -1.00
CA VAL A 50 -7.59 -8.44 -1.32
C VAL A 50 -8.21 -8.76 -2.67
N GLY A 51 -9.54 -8.93 -2.68
CA GLY A 51 -10.31 -9.04 -3.91
C GLY A 51 -10.36 -7.70 -4.64
N VAL A 52 -9.90 -7.65 -5.89
CA VAL A 52 -9.93 -6.44 -6.71
C VAL A 52 -11.13 -6.51 -7.64
N LYS A 53 -11.97 -5.48 -7.58
CA LYS A 53 -13.03 -5.28 -8.57
C LYS A 53 -12.48 -4.45 -9.71
N SER A 54 -11.96 -5.11 -10.72
CA SER A 54 -11.58 -4.50 -11.99
C SER A 54 -12.56 -4.93 -13.09
N SER A 55 -12.66 -4.18 -14.19
CA SER A 55 -13.40 -4.62 -15.38
C SER A 55 -12.66 -5.70 -16.18
N LEU A 56 -11.65 -6.33 -15.58
CA LEU A 56 -10.76 -7.31 -16.17
C LEU A 56 -10.77 -8.57 -15.29
N PRO A 57 -10.43 -9.74 -15.85
CA PRO A 57 -10.58 -11.04 -15.18
C PRO A 57 -9.64 -11.26 -13.99
N ALA A 58 -8.75 -10.32 -13.70
CA ALA A 58 -7.85 -10.45 -12.55
C ALA A 58 -8.60 -10.04 -11.28
N THR A 59 -8.48 -10.88 -10.24
CA THR A 59 -9.41 -10.86 -9.10
C THR A 59 -8.76 -10.71 -7.73
N THR A 60 -7.48 -11.02 -7.54
CA THR A 60 -6.88 -11.04 -6.19
C THR A 60 -5.43 -10.52 -6.10
N SER A 61 -5.17 -9.79 -5.02
CA SER A 61 -3.88 -9.18 -4.70
C SER A 61 -3.42 -9.67 -3.34
N THR A 62 -2.23 -10.26 -3.28
CA THR A 62 -1.57 -10.61 -2.04
C THR A 62 -0.68 -9.45 -1.60
N GLU A 63 -0.97 -8.91 -0.42
CA GLU A 63 -0.39 -7.69 0.10
C GLU A 63 0.30 -7.95 1.44
N ARG A 64 1.48 -7.35 1.62
CA ARG A 64 2.28 -7.41 2.84
C ARG A 64 2.34 -6.05 3.50
N LEU A 65 2.13 -6.00 4.82
CA LEU A 65 2.35 -4.81 5.62
C LEU A 65 3.86 -4.57 5.84
N GLU A 66 4.38 -3.43 5.39
CA GLU A 66 5.79 -3.07 5.54
C GLU A 66 6.01 -2.03 6.65
N ILE A 67 5.05 -1.11 6.84
CA ILE A 67 5.14 -0.05 7.86
C ILE A 67 3.77 0.14 8.48
N LEU A 68 3.74 0.18 9.81
CA LEU A 68 2.62 0.64 10.61
C LEU A 68 3.17 1.55 11.72
N ASP A 69 2.92 2.85 11.61
CA ASP A 69 3.37 3.86 12.56
C ASP A 69 2.20 4.78 12.90
N ASP A 70 1.58 4.54 14.06
CA ASP A 70 0.43 5.29 14.53
C ASP A 70 0.79 6.73 14.94
N ASN A 71 2.02 6.98 15.39
CA ASN A 71 2.45 8.31 15.83
C ASN A 71 2.61 9.27 14.65
N HIS A 72 3.18 8.77 13.55
CA HIS A 72 3.35 9.54 12.31
C HIS A 72 2.24 9.29 11.29
N HIS A 73 1.25 8.46 11.63
CA HIS A 73 0.12 8.09 10.79
C HIS A 73 0.54 7.54 9.42
N LYS A 74 1.54 6.66 9.42
CA LYS A 74 2.08 6.02 8.22
C LYS A 74 1.62 4.58 8.13
N LEU A 75 1.21 4.21 6.94
CA LEU A 75 0.89 2.86 6.54
C LEU A 75 1.56 2.60 5.20
N SER A 76 2.34 1.53 5.11
CA SER A 76 2.94 1.08 3.85
C SER A 76 2.59 -0.37 3.60
N VAL A 77 2.12 -0.65 2.39
CA VAL A 77 1.76 -1.98 1.93
C VAL A 77 2.51 -2.26 0.63
N LYS A 78 3.10 -3.45 0.53
CA LYS A 78 3.74 -3.95 -0.67
C LYS A 78 2.91 -5.08 -1.26
N ILE A 79 2.55 -4.97 -2.53
CA ILE A 79 1.97 -6.10 -3.26
C ILE A 79 3.11 -7.09 -3.51
N ILE A 80 2.93 -8.33 -3.05
CA ILE A 80 3.92 -9.40 -3.20
C ILE A 80 3.48 -10.48 -4.20
N GLY A 81 2.19 -10.51 -4.55
CA GLY A 81 1.64 -11.42 -5.54
C GLY A 81 0.34 -10.87 -6.11
N SER A 82 0.11 -11.06 -7.40
CA SER A 82 -1.10 -10.56 -8.06
C SER A 82 -1.34 -11.27 -9.39
N ASP A 83 -2.61 -11.56 -9.71
CA ASP A 83 -3.03 -12.00 -11.05
C ASP A 83 -3.36 -10.83 -11.99
N HIS A 84 -3.18 -9.57 -11.54
CA HIS A 84 -3.49 -8.34 -12.29
C HIS A 84 -2.28 -7.73 -13.01
N ARG A 85 -2.50 -6.57 -13.66
CA ARG A 85 -1.53 -5.85 -14.49
C ARG A 85 -0.31 -5.28 -13.73
N LEU A 86 -0.35 -5.23 -12.39
CA LEU A 86 0.75 -4.75 -11.57
C LEU A 86 1.78 -5.87 -11.39
N ARG A 87 2.87 -5.82 -12.15
CA ARG A 87 3.97 -6.77 -12.01
C ARG A 87 4.75 -6.49 -10.73
N VAL A 88 4.78 -7.48 -9.85
CA VAL A 88 5.69 -7.51 -8.70
C VAL A 88 7.00 -8.13 -9.17
N ARG A 89 8.13 -7.45 -8.93
CA ARG A 89 9.46 -8.03 -9.08
C ARG A 89 10.04 -8.30 -7.70
N ASN A 90 10.52 -9.52 -7.50
CA ASN A 90 11.39 -9.84 -6.39
C ASN A 90 12.77 -9.28 -6.73
N LEU A 91 13.21 -8.28 -5.95
CA LEU A 91 14.62 -7.87 -5.90
C LEU A 91 15.38 -8.87 -5.03
#